data_AF-A0A2W0ADP9-F1
#
_entry.id   AF-A0A2W0ADP9-F1
#
_cell.length_a   1.000
_cell.length_b   1.000
_cell.length_c   1.000
_cell.angle_alpha   90.00
_cell.angle_beta   90.00
_cell.angle_gamma   90.00
#
_symmetry.space_group_name_H-M   'P 1'
#
loop_
_entity.id
_entity.type
_entity.pdbx_description
1 polymer ?
#
loop_
_entity_poly.entity_id
_entity_poly.type
_entity_poly.pdbx_seq_one_letter_code
_entity_poly.pdbx_strand_id
1 'polypeptide(L)'
;WQMWFAALGDYRSDPWTIHFMARLLEGTPEVLALLRSNPFPNAPPRYIRALVYEYHFTSPAEKNATGHWWRRELKGTYVPPLALRGK
;
A
#
# COMPACT_ATOMS: atom_id res chain seq x y z
N TRP A 1 -11.29 4.10 -7.86
CA TRP A 1 -10.10 3.32 -7.48
C TRP A 1 -10.41 2.59 -6.18
N GLN A 2 -10.11 1.28 -6.10
CA GLN A 2 -10.54 0.39 -5.02
C GLN A 2 -9.72 0.48 -3.72
N MET A 3 -8.57 1.19 -3.70
CA MET A 3 -7.69 1.22 -2.53
C MET A 3 -8.30 1.83 -1.27
N TRP A 4 -9.36 2.64 -1.41
CA TRP A 4 -10.13 3.12 -0.26
C TRP A 4 -10.81 1.98 0.52
N PHE A 5 -11.16 0.88 -0.16
CA PHE A 5 -11.80 -0.28 0.45
C PHE A 5 -10.82 -1.27 1.07
N ALA A 6 -9.54 -1.24 0.69
CA ALA A 6 -8.55 -2.22 1.18
C ALA A 6 -8.48 -2.24 2.72
N ALA A 7 -8.46 -1.07 3.36
CA ALA A 7 -8.36 -0.99 4.82
C ALA A 7 -9.69 -1.25 5.56
N LEU A 8 -10.81 -1.45 4.85
CA LEU A 8 -12.12 -1.71 5.46
C LEU A 8 -12.37 -3.22 5.74
N GLY A 9 -11.51 -4.10 5.23
CA GLY A 9 -11.63 -5.55 5.36
C GLY A 9 -10.29 -6.27 5.49
N ASP A 10 -10.33 -7.61 5.59
CA ASP A 10 -9.13 -8.45 5.56
C ASP A 10 -8.73 -8.69 4.10
N TYR A 11 -7.44 -8.63 3.78
CA TYR A 11 -6.95 -8.97 2.43
C TYR A 11 -7.35 -10.39 2.01
N ARG A 12 -7.70 -11.26 2.97
CA ARG A 12 -8.20 -12.62 2.74
C ARG A 12 -9.67 -12.67 2.32
N SER A 13 -10.50 -11.71 2.74
CA SER A 13 -11.90 -11.62 2.30
C SER A 13 -12.01 -10.99 0.90
N ASP A 14 -11.08 -10.10 0.57
CA ASP A 14 -11.09 -9.30 -0.66
C ASP A 14 -9.82 -9.56 -1.49
N PRO A 15 -9.80 -10.65 -2.30
CA PRO A 15 -8.57 -11.15 -2.93
C PRO A 15 -7.96 -10.21 -3.96
N TRP A 16 -8.69 -9.18 -4.40
CA TRP A 16 -8.20 -8.20 -5.37
C TRP A 16 -6.90 -7.54 -4.92
N THR A 17 -6.71 -7.28 -3.61
CA THR A 17 -5.49 -6.66 -3.09
C THR A 17 -4.27 -7.56 -3.31
N ILE A 18 -4.44 -8.87 -3.09
CA ILE A 18 -3.39 -9.87 -3.31
C ILE A 18 -3.10 -10.03 -4.80
N HIS A 19 -4.13 -10.05 -5.65
CA HIS A 19 -3.93 -10.09 -7.10
C HIS A 19 -3.19 -8.85 -7.61
N PHE A 20 -3.55 -7.66 -7.10
CA PHE A 20 -2.86 -6.43 -7.41
C PHE A 20 -1.37 -6.50 -7.00
N MET A 21 -1.07 -6.92 -5.77
CA MET A 21 0.32 -7.09 -5.30
C MET A 21 1.09 -8.14 -6.11
N ALA A 22 0.46 -9.24 -6.52
CA ALA A 22 1.08 -10.25 -7.37
C ALA A 22 1.44 -9.67 -8.75
N ARG A 23 0.55 -8.89 -9.37
CA ARG A 23 0.82 -8.22 -10.64
C ARG A 23 1.91 -7.15 -10.54
N LEU A 24 2.05 -6.49 -9.39
CA LEU A 24 3.19 -5.61 -9.12
C LEU A 24 4.51 -6.39 -9.04
N LEU A 25 4.52 -7.57 -8.41
CA LEU A 25 5.69 -8.46 -8.38
C LEU A 25 6.06 -9.01 -9.76
N GLU A 26 5.06 -9.22 -10.63
CA GLU A 26 5.26 -9.60 -12.04
C GLU A 26 5.75 -8.42 -12.90
N GLY A 27 5.47 -7.18 -12.50
CA GLY A 27 5.79 -5.99 -13.28
C GLY A 27 4.81 -5.73 -14.43
N THR A 28 3.56 -6.19 -14.31
CA THR A 28 2.56 -6.12 -15.37
C THR A 28 2.28 -4.67 -15.78
N PRO A 29 2.56 -4.26 -17.04
CA PRO A 29 2.43 -2.87 -17.48
C PRO A 29 1.04 -2.26 -17.25
N GLU A 30 -0.02 -3.04 -17.49
CA GLU A 30 -1.42 -2.62 -17.35
C GLU A 30 -1.76 -2.29 -15.89
N VAL A 31 -1.16 -3.02 -14.93
CA VAL A 31 -1.37 -2.78 -13.50
C VAL A 31 -0.52 -1.62 -13.00
N LEU A 32 0.71 -1.48 -13.51
CA LEU A 32 1.56 -0.33 -13.20
C LEU A 32 0.94 0.98 -13.70
N ALA A 33 0.23 0.96 -14.83
CA ALA A 33 -0.50 2.10 -15.36
C ALA A 33 -1.68 2.56 -14.46
N LEU A 34 -2.13 1.73 -13.50
CA LEU A 34 -3.13 2.15 -12.51
C LEU A 34 -2.54 3.06 -11.43
N LEU A 35 -1.22 3.05 -11.26
CA LEU A 35 -0.51 3.92 -10.32
C LEU A 35 -0.20 5.26 -10.99
N ARG A 36 -0.25 6.35 -10.21
CA ARG A 36 0.18 7.68 -10.68
C ARG A 36 1.62 7.66 -11.21
N SER A 37 2.49 6.87 -10.59
CA SER A 37 3.88 6.65 -11.01
C SER A 37 4.28 5.22 -10.70
N ASN A 38 5.12 4.61 -11.56
CA ASN A 38 5.69 3.29 -11.31
C ASN A 38 6.82 3.39 -10.28
N PRO A 39 6.69 2.78 -9.08
CA PRO A 39 7.72 2.82 -8.05
C PRO A 39 8.90 1.86 -8.34
N PHE A 40 8.82 1.04 -9.39
CA PHE A 40 9.80 0.01 -9.76
C PHE A 40 10.31 0.23 -11.19
N PRO A 41 11.06 1.32 -11.47
CA PRO A 41 11.42 1.72 -12.83
C PRO A 41 12.42 0.77 -13.52
N ASN A 42 13.27 0.09 -12.76
CA ASN A 42 14.37 -0.72 -13.31
C ASN A 42 13.97 -2.19 -13.49
N ALA A 43 13.27 -2.76 -12.52
CA ALA A 43 12.82 -4.15 -12.53
C ALA A 43 11.72 -4.35 -11.48
N PRO A 44 10.85 -5.36 -11.65
CA PRO A 44 9.85 -5.71 -10.64
C PRO A 44 10.52 -6.11 -9.31
N PRO A 45 9.91 -5.77 -8.16
CA PRO A 45 10.48 -6.06 -6.86
C PRO A 45 10.48 -7.57 -6.58
N ARG A 46 11.43 -8.03 -5.75
CA ARG A 46 11.48 -9.41 -5.28
C ARG A 46 10.42 -9.71 -4.21
N TYR A 47 10.14 -8.72 -3.37
CA TYR A 47 9.17 -8.81 -2.28
C TYR A 47 8.30 -7.57 -2.21
N ILE A 48 7.02 -7.74 -1.85
CA ILE A 48 6.11 -6.65 -1.49
C ILE A 48 5.41 -7.01 -0.20
N ARG A 49 5.25 -6.04 0.71
CA ARG A 49 4.39 -6.13 1.90
C ARG A 49 3.48 -4.92 1.98
N ALA A 50 2.38 -5.03 2.71
CA ALA A 50 1.51 -3.90 3.01
C ALA A 50 1.45 -3.67 4.53
N LEU A 51 1.52 -2.41 4.94
CA LEU A 51 1.36 -1.98 6.33
C LEU A 51 0.06 -1.19 6.45
N VAL A 52 -0.62 -1.31 7.59
CA VAL A 52 -1.81 -0.51 7.90
C VAL A 52 -1.47 0.55 8.95
N TYR A 53 -1.86 1.78 8.66
CA TYR A 53 -1.71 2.92 9.56
C TYR A 53 -3.09 3.51 9.86
N GLU A 54 -3.30 3.86 11.11
CA GLU A 54 -4.42 4.69 11.53
C GLU A 54 -4.00 6.16 11.50
N TYR A 55 -4.87 7.02 10.96
CA TYR A 55 -4.61 8.45 10.83
C TYR A 55 -5.57 9.23 11.71
N HIS A 56 -5.02 10.20 12.43
CA HIS A 56 -5.78 11.16 13.23
C HIS A 56 -5.42 12.57 12.79
N PHE A 57 -6.39 13.46 12.74
CA PHE A 57 -6.11 14.86 12.47
C PHE A 57 -5.15 15.42 13.53
N THR A 58 -4.18 16.20 13.09
CA THR A 58 -3.38 17.04 14.01
C THR A 58 -4.23 18.17 14.55
N SER A 59 -3.93 18.64 15.76
CA SER A 59 -4.49 19.90 16.26
C SER A 59 -4.02 21.10 15.42
N PRO A 60 -4.70 22.27 15.49
CA PRO A 60 -4.26 23.48 14.82
C PRO A 60 -2.83 23.92 15.22
N ALA A 61 -2.46 23.74 16.50
CA ALA A 61 -1.13 24.06 16.99
C ALA A 61 -0.05 23.16 16.37
N GLU A 62 -0.27 21.85 16.35
CA GLU A 62 0.65 20.89 15.71
C GLU A 62 0.76 21.13 14.20
N LYS A 63 -0.35 21.42 13.53
CA LYS A 63 -0.35 21.76 12.11
C LYS A 63 0.45 23.04 11.84
N ASN A 64 0.27 24.08 12.64
CA ASN A 64 1.02 25.33 12.48
C ASN A 64 2.53 25.11 12.72
N ALA A 65 2.89 24.25 13.67
CA ALA A 65 4.28 23.96 13.99
C ALA A 65 4.97 23.03 12.97
N THR A 66 4.25 22.04 12.43
CA THR A 66 4.84 20.96 11.60
C THR A 66 4.44 21.01 10.13
N GLY A 67 3.37 21.72 9.78
CA GLY A 67 2.74 21.70 8.47
C GLY A 67 1.95 20.41 8.16
N HIS A 68 1.98 19.41 9.05
CA HIS A 68 1.28 18.15 8.83
C HIS A 68 -0.22 18.28 9.12
N TRP A 69 -1.04 17.63 8.30
CA TRP A 69 -2.49 17.54 8.51
C TRP A 69 -2.92 16.36 9.40
N TRP A 70 -2.06 15.34 9.47
CA TRP A 70 -2.37 14.08 10.12
C TRP A 70 -1.17 13.56 10.90
N ARG A 71 -1.45 12.99 12.09
CA ARG A 71 -0.54 12.05 12.74
C ARG A 71 -0.91 10.63 12.32
N ARG A 72 0.09 9.76 12.14
CA ARG A 72 -0.11 8.36 11.75
C ARG A 72 0.42 7.42 12.82
N GLU A 73 -0.32 6.36 13.09
CA GLU A 73 0.06 5.27 13.98
C GLU A 73 0.13 3.97 13.19
N LEU A 74 1.26 3.28 13.22
CA LEU A 74 1.38 1.96 12.61
C LEU A 74 0.56 0.95 13.42
N LYS A 75 -0.53 0.42 12.85
CA LYS A 75 -1.34 -0.63 13.50
C LYS A 75 -0.77 -2.02 13.26
N GLY A 76 0.01 -2.20 12.19
CA GLY A 76 0.76 -3.43 11.96
C GLY A 76 0.93 -3.78 10.48
N THR A 77 1.21 -5.06 10.25
CA THR A 77 1.33 -5.63 8.90
C THR A 77 -0.06 -6.02 8.41
N TYR A 78 -0.49 -5.43 7.29
CA TYR A 78 -1.76 -5.75 6.64
C TYR A 78 -1.61 -6.99 5.75
N VAL A 79 -0.62 -6.99 4.86
CA VAL A 79 -0.24 -8.15 4.05
C VAL A 79 1.21 -8.50 4.37
N PRO A 80 1.51 -9.76 4.74
CA PRO A 80 2.89 -10.19 4.98
C PRO A 80 3.74 -10.07 3.71
N PRO A 81 5.08 -10.16 3.80
CA PRO A 81 5.92 -10.20 2.62
C PRO A 81 5.49 -11.31 1.64
N LEU A 82 5.16 -10.93 0.42
CA LEU A 82 4.84 -11.81 -0.69
C LEU A 82 6.01 -11.83 -1.68
N ALA A 83 6.21 -12.99 -2.31
CA ALA A 83 7.10 -13.18 -3.45
C ALA A 83 6.44 -14.12 -4.46
N LEU A 84 6.86 -14.02 -5.72
CA LEU A 84 6.49 -15.01 -6.73
C LEU A 84 7.22 -16.33 -6.44
N ARG A 85 6.49 -17.43 -6.55
CA ARG A 85 7.04 -18.77 -6.34
C ARG A 85 8.13 -19.03 -7.40
N GLY A 86 9.33 -19.40 -6.97
CA GLY A 86 10.46 -19.68 -7.87
C GLY A 86 11.46 -18.53 -8.09
N LYS A 87 11.37 -17.43 -7.34
CA LYS A 87 12.42 -16.41 -7.23
C LYS A 87 13.13 -16.45 -5.88
#